data_AF-A0A8T0B7A5-F1
#
_entry.id   AF-A0A8T0B7A5-F1
#
_cell.length_a   1.000
_cell.length_b   1.000
_cell.length_c   1.000
_cell.angle_alpha   90.00
_cell.angle_beta   90.00
_cell.angle_gamma   90.00
#
_symmetry.space_group_name_H-M   'P 1'
#
loop_
_entity.id
_entity.type
_entity.pdbx_description
1 polymer ?
#
loop_
_entity_poly.entity_id
_entity_poly.type
_entity_poly.pdbx_seq_one_letter_code
_entity_poly.pdbx_strand_id
1 'polypeptide(L)'
;MKIISLLFLNLVVVIAAPHASASDEHKLQRVILEEIIHSVKDVKDILKAEIFVHKVISTEHCTNMNFCKAGNLLSVFKAEMLGLKENDWLLPRKLVAYTRKIHCQEPASGDLITLHQLLDNIHQCAQKEYTNI
;
A
#
# COMPACT_ATOMS: atom_id res chain seq x y z
N MET A 1 7.45 67.29 19.75
CA MET A 1 7.83 65.86 19.76
C MET A 1 6.79 65.11 18.92
N LYS A 2 7.20 64.46 17.82
CA LYS A 2 6.33 63.63 16.97
C LYS A 2 6.67 62.17 17.22
N ILE A 3 5.68 61.36 17.59
CA ILE A 3 5.80 59.90 17.71
C ILE A 3 5.65 59.33 16.30
N ILE A 4 6.72 58.74 15.77
CA ILE A 4 6.63 57.87 14.58
C ILE A 4 6.35 56.47 15.11
N SER A 5 5.08 56.07 15.02
CA SER A 5 4.67 54.69 15.21
C SER A 5 5.07 53.90 13.97
N LEU A 6 6.12 53.08 14.08
CA LEU A 6 6.50 52.12 13.05
C LEU A 6 5.64 50.86 13.25
N LEU A 7 4.61 50.75 12.42
CA LEU A 7 3.85 49.53 12.20
C LEU A 7 4.80 48.43 11.70
N PHE A 8 5.05 47.44 12.55
CA PHE A 8 5.63 46.18 12.10
C PHE A 8 4.56 45.41 11.31
N LEU A 9 4.66 45.43 9.99
CA LEU A 9 3.95 44.50 9.12
C LEU A 9 4.51 43.10 9.39
N ASN A 10 3.77 42.29 10.16
CA ASN A 10 4.00 40.85 10.20
C ASN A 10 3.57 40.28 8.84
N LEU A 11 4.53 40.15 7.92
CA LEU A 11 4.36 39.38 6.70
C LEU A 11 4.32 37.90 7.11
N VAL A 12 3.12 37.39 7.40
CA VAL A 12 2.88 35.96 7.51
C VAL A 12 3.02 35.40 6.10
N VAL A 13 4.21 34.89 5.77
CA VAL A 13 4.39 34.03 4.60
C VAL A 13 3.66 32.74 4.91
N VAL A 14 2.40 32.66 4.49
CA VAL A 14 1.66 31.40 4.42
C VAL A 14 2.31 30.59 3.30
N ILE A 15 3.29 29.76 3.65
CA ILE A 15 3.76 28.69 2.77
C ILE A 15 2.59 27.71 2.68
N ALA A 16 1.72 27.91 1.69
CA ALA A 16 0.76 26.89 1.31
C ALA A 16 1.59 25.66 0.91
N ALA A 17 1.56 24.61 1.73
CA ALA A 17 2.03 23.30 1.30
C ALA A 17 1.32 22.99 -0.03
N PRO A 18 2.04 22.51 -1.06
CA PRO A 18 1.41 22.18 -2.33
C PRO A 18 0.34 21.12 -2.05
N HIS A 19 -0.92 21.51 -2.19
CA HIS A 19 -2.02 20.57 -2.14
C HIS A 19 -1.90 19.75 -3.42
N ALA A 20 -1.44 18.50 -3.30
CA ALA A 20 -1.44 17.58 -4.43
C ALA A 20 -2.83 17.59 -5.06
N SER A 21 -2.90 17.83 -6.37
CA SER A 21 -4.20 17.84 -7.04
C SER A 21 -4.77 16.42 -7.03
N ALA A 22 -6.10 16.27 -7.06
CA ALA A 22 -6.73 14.95 -7.19
C ALA A 22 -6.19 14.16 -8.41
N SER A 23 -5.73 14.87 -9.46
CA SER A 23 -5.06 14.27 -10.62
C SER A 23 -3.69 13.67 -10.28
N ASP A 24 -2.91 14.32 -9.42
CA ASP A 24 -1.60 13.81 -8.97
C ASP A 24 -1.76 12.62 -8.03
N GLU A 25 -2.82 12.62 -7.21
CA GLU A 25 -3.14 11.49 -6.34
C GLU A 25 -3.53 10.24 -7.11
N HIS A 26 -4.37 10.37 -8.15
CA HIS A 26 -4.74 9.25 -9.01
C HIS A 26 -3.54 8.70 -9.79
N LYS A 27 -2.67 9.57 -10.31
CA LYS A 27 -1.43 9.15 -10.98
C LYS A 27 -0.52 8.36 -10.04
N LEU A 28 -0.33 8.85 -8.81
CA LEU A 28 0.49 8.15 -7.81
C LEU A 28 -0.11 6.78 -7.44
N GLN A 29 -1.42 6.70 -7.20
CA GLN A 29 -2.09 5.43 -6.91
C GLN A 29 -1.96 4.43 -8.06
N ARG A 30 -2.10 4.89 -9.31
CA ARG A 30 -1.94 4.05 -10.49
C ARG A 30 -0.53 3.46 -10.59
N VAL A 31 0.51 4.26 -10.35
CA VAL A 31 1.91 3.79 -10.31
C VAL A 31 2.10 2.74 -9.21
N ILE A 32 1.59 2.98 -8.00
CA ILE A 32 1.72 2.01 -6.91
C ILE A 32 1.01 0.70 -7.24
N LEU A 33 -0.19 0.74 -7.85
CA LEU A 33 -0.91 -0.45 -8.27
C LEU A 33 -0.17 -1.24 -9.34
N GLU A 34 0.43 -0.55 -10.32
CA GLU A 34 1.29 -1.18 -11.32
C GLU A 34 2.48 -1.88 -10.67
N GLU A 35 3.14 -1.24 -9.70
CA GLU A 35 4.24 -1.87 -8.97
C GLU A 35 3.78 -3.08 -8.14
N ILE A 36 2.59 -3.05 -7.54
CA ILE A 36 2.01 -4.18 -6.81
C ILE A 36 1.78 -5.35 -7.77
N ILE A 37 1.17 -5.10 -8.93
CA ILE A 37 0.87 -6.12 -9.95
C ILE A 37 2.16 -6.84 -10.37
N HIS A 38 3.20 -6.07 -10.70
CA HIS A 38 4.50 -6.64 -11.08
C HIS A 38 5.16 -7.41 -9.92
N SER A 39 5.22 -6.84 -8.72
CA SER A 39 5.85 -7.49 -7.56
C SER A 39 5.15 -8.78 -7.15
N VAL A 40 3.82 -8.87 -7.28
CA VAL A 40 3.11 -10.12 -7.02
C VAL A 40 3.53 -11.20 -8.02
N LYS A 41 3.64 -10.85 -9.30
CA LYS A 41 4.07 -11.79 -10.33
C LYS A 41 5.48 -12.30 -10.06
N ASP A 42 6.43 -11.39 -9.79
CA ASP A 42 7.82 -11.74 -9.50
C ASP A 42 7.93 -12.67 -8.28
N VAL A 43 7.21 -12.37 -7.21
CA VAL A 43 7.18 -13.20 -6.00
C VAL A 43 6.62 -14.58 -6.30
N LYS A 44 5.50 -14.67 -7.03
CA LYS A 44 4.86 -15.94 -7.36
C LYS A 44 5.76 -16.86 -8.18
N ASP A 45 6.52 -16.29 -9.11
CA ASP A 45 7.42 -17.08 -9.95
C ASP A 45 8.60 -17.68 -9.16
N ILE A 46 8.94 -17.09 -8.01
CA ILE A 46 10.06 -17.52 -7.14
C ILE A 46 9.57 -18.35 -5.95
N LEU A 47 8.36 -18.10 -5.44
CA LEU A 47 7.83 -18.73 -4.24
C LEU A 47 7.70 -20.25 -4.45
N LYS A 48 8.50 -21.03 -3.71
CA LYS A 48 8.45 -22.50 -3.75
C LYS A 48 7.74 -23.11 -2.55
N ALA A 49 7.56 -22.33 -1.49
CA ALA A 49 7.01 -22.82 -0.24
C ALA A 49 5.47 -22.85 -0.28
N GLU A 50 4.90 -23.95 0.20
CA GLU A 50 3.47 -24.05 0.47
C GLU A 50 3.21 -23.57 1.91
N ILE A 51 2.76 -22.32 2.02
CA ILE A 51 2.49 -21.66 3.30
C ILE A 51 1.00 -21.36 3.36
N PHE A 52 0.36 -21.65 4.49
CA PHE A 52 -1.04 -21.31 4.74
C PHE A 52 -1.15 -20.02 5.55
N VAL A 53 -2.08 -19.16 5.17
CA VAL A 53 -2.32 -17.85 5.77
C VAL A 53 -3.81 -17.55 5.83
N HIS A 54 -4.23 -16.63 6.70
CA HIS A 54 -5.63 -16.19 6.73
C HIS A 54 -6.00 -15.44 5.44
N LYS A 55 -7.19 -15.71 4.93
CA LYS A 55 -7.79 -14.99 3.81
C LYS A 55 -8.19 -13.59 4.26
N VAL A 56 -7.37 -12.60 3.93
CA VAL A 56 -7.59 -11.19 4.28
C VAL A 56 -8.08 -10.32 3.12
N ILE A 57 -8.12 -10.88 1.91
CA ILE A 57 -8.63 -10.21 0.70
C ILE A 57 -9.56 -11.14 -0.08
N SER A 58 -10.69 -10.60 -0.54
CA SER A 58 -11.65 -11.26 -1.42
C SER A 58 -11.65 -10.56 -2.77
N THR A 59 -11.70 -11.32 -3.86
CA THR A 59 -11.73 -10.78 -5.22
C THR A 59 -13.09 -10.19 -5.59
N GLU A 60 -14.14 -10.47 -4.82
CA GLU A 60 -15.47 -9.88 -4.98
C GLU A 60 -15.51 -8.43 -4.47
N HIS A 61 -14.69 -8.12 -3.46
CA HIS A 61 -14.67 -6.84 -2.78
C HIS A 61 -13.23 -6.38 -2.54
N CYS A 62 -12.69 -5.64 -3.51
CA CYS A 62 -11.37 -5.04 -3.43
C CYS A 62 -11.48 -3.69 -2.71
N THR A 63 -10.87 -3.57 -1.54
CA THR A 63 -10.93 -2.35 -0.73
C THR A 63 -9.55 -2.00 -0.21
N ASN A 64 -9.28 -0.72 0.03
CA ASN A 64 -8.03 -0.28 0.67
C ASN A 64 -7.78 -0.99 2.01
N MET A 65 -8.84 -1.32 2.76
CA MET A 65 -8.69 -2.08 4.01
C MET A 65 -8.12 -3.49 3.77
N ASN A 66 -8.54 -4.16 2.69
CA ASN A 66 -8.08 -5.51 2.36
C ASN A 66 -6.60 -5.51 1.92
N PHE A 67 -6.18 -4.54 1.10
CA PHE A 67 -4.77 -4.37 0.75
C PHE A 67 -3.90 -4.11 1.99
N CYS A 68 -4.39 -3.27 2.91
CA CYS A 68 -3.64 -2.96 4.13
C CYS A 68 -3.47 -4.19 5.04
N LYS A 69 -4.55 -4.96 5.24
CA LYS A 69 -4.49 -6.23 5.99
C LYS A 69 -3.53 -7.23 5.33
N ALA A 70 -3.55 -7.33 3.99
CA ALA A 70 -2.60 -8.15 3.25
C ALA A 70 -1.15 -7.68 3.45
N GLY A 71 -0.89 -6.37 3.39
CA GLY A 71 0.42 -5.80 3.64
C GLY A 71 0.95 -6.13 5.05
N ASN A 72 0.12 -5.97 6.07
CA ASN A 72 0.49 -6.30 7.46
C ASN A 72 0.76 -7.80 7.63
N LEU A 73 -0.16 -8.65 7.14
CA LEU A 73 0.00 -10.10 7.18
C LEU A 73 1.28 -10.55 6.47
N LEU A 74 1.61 -9.98 5.31
CA LEU A 74 2.81 -10.33 4.56
C LEU A 74 4.10 -9.80 5.20
N SER A 75 4.02 -8.74 6.02
CA SER A 75 5.17 -8.13 6.67
C SER A 75 5.83 -9.02 7.74
N VAL A 76 5.12 -10.04 8.24
CA VAL A 76 5.65 -10.98 9.24
C VAL A 76 6.62 -12.00 8.63
N PHE A 77 6.58 -12.18 7.31
CA PHE A 77 7.48 -13.10 6.61
C PHE A 77 8.79 -12.40 6.26
N LYS A 78 9.90 -13.06 6.57
CA LYS A 78 11.21 -12.65 6.06
C LYS A 78 11.40 -13.14 4.62
N ALA A 79 12.10 -12.38 3.80
CA ALA A 79 12.39 -12.74 2.41
C ALA A 79 13.02 -14.14 2.28
N GLU A 80 13.96 -14.47 3.17
CA GLU A 80 14.64 -15.77 3.21
C GLU A 80 13.68 -16.95 3.38
N MET A 81 12.60 -16.78 4.17
CA MET A 81 11.59 -17.82 4.41
C MET A 81 10.78 -18.13 3.15
N LEU A 82 10.71 -17.15 2.24
CA LEU A 82 9.98 -17.24 0.98
C LEU A 82 10.89 -17.64 -0.19
N GLY A 83 12.20 -17.82 0.06
CA GLY A 83 13.20 -18.09 -0.98
C GLY A 83 13.54 -16.86 -1.83
N LEU A 84 13.28 -15.65 -1.32
CA LEU A 84 13.51 -14.37 -2.00
C LEU A 84 14.79 -13.70 -1.48
N LYS A 85 15.39 -12.82 -2.29
CA LYS A 85 16.40 -11.88 -1.77
C LYS A 85 15.71 -10.76 -1.01
N GLU A 86 16.39 -10.17 -0.03
CA GLU A 86 15.82 -9.15 0.85
C GLU A 86 15.27 -7.94 0.07
N ASN A 87 15.97 -7.52 -0.98
CA ASN A 87 15.55 -6.40 -1.83
C ASN A 87 14.33 -6.72 -2.72
N ASP A 88 13.99 -7.99 -2.90
CA ASP A 88 12.86 -8.41 -3.73
C ASP A 88 11.54 -8.44 -2.93
N TRP A 89 11.61 -8.46 -1.58
CA TRP A 89 10.44 -8.54 -0.70
C TRP A 89 9.87 -7.17 -0.31
N LEU A 90 9.56 -6.35 -1.31
CA LEU A 90 8.97 -5.01 -1.11
C LEU A 90 7.44 -4.97 -1.17
N LEU A 91 6.81 -6.07 -1.58
CA LEU A 91 5.36 -6.18 -1.73
C LEU A 91 4.58 -5.73 -0.47
N PRO A 92 4.93 -6.14 0.77
CA PRO A 92 4.21 -5.69 1.97
C PRO A 92 4.16 -4.16 2.09
N ARG A 93 5.28 -3.48 1.84
CA ARG A 93 5.39 -2.02 1.95
C ARG A 93 4.55 -1.31 0.88
N LYS A 94 4.55 -1.82 -0.35
CA LYS A 94 3.74 -1.27 -1.46
C LYS A 94 2.25 -1.36 -1.17
N LEU A 95 1.79 -2.50 -0.63
CA LEU A 95 0.39 -2.70 -0.23
C LEU A 95 -0.06 -1.70 0.84
N VAL A 96 0.77 -1.48 1.87
CA VAL A 96 0.46 -0.48 2.91
C VAL A 96 0.49 0.94 2.33
N ALA A 97 1.49 1.27 1.52
CA ALA A 97 1.65 2.59 0.89
C ALA A 97 0.43 2.98 0.02
N TYR A 98 -0.10 2.04 -0.78
CA TYR A 98 -1.31 2.25 -1.59
C TYR A 98 -2.48 2.78 -0.76
N THR A 99 -2.64 2.25 0.45
CA THR A 99 -3.82 2.51 1.29
C THR A 99 -3.73 3.79 2.09
N ARG A 100 -2.52 4.35 2.23
CA ARG A 100 -2.18 5.46 3.14
C ARG A 100 -2.60 5.21 4.61
N LYS A 101 -2.87 3.95 4.98
CA LYS A 101 -3.24 3.52 6.33
C LYS A 101 -2.13 2.62 6.86
N ILE A 102 -1.55 3.00 7.99
CA ILE A 102 -0.43 2.25 8.61
C ILE A 102 -0.97 1.19 9.58
N HIS A 103 -2.19 1.36 10.10
CA HIS A 103 -2.77 0.47 11.10
C HIS A 103 -4.10 -0.10 10.61
N CYS A 104 -4.05 -1.39 10.28
CA CYS A 104 -5.21 -2.18 9.92
C CYS A 104 -5.13 -3.45 10.77
N GLN A 105 -6.10 -3.62 11.65
CA GLN A 105 -6.17 -4.81 12.50
C GLN A 105 -6.31 -6.04 11.63
N GLU A 106 -5.46 -7.04 11.90
CA GLU A 106 -5.61 -8.37 11.34
C GLU A 106 -6.94 -8.98 11.80
N PRO A 107 -7.61 -9.78 10.95
CA PRO A 107 -8.79 -10.51 11.41
C PRO A 107 -8.40 -11.54 12.48
N ALA A 108 -9.13 -11.54 13.60
CA ALA A 108 -8.89 -12.45 14.72
C ALA A 108 -9.16 -13.94 14.38
N SER A 109 -9.87 -14.18 13.27
CA SER A 109 -10.15 -15.51 12.72
C SER A 109 -10.59 -15.37 11.25
N GLY A 110 -10.40 -16.44 10.47
CA GLY A 110 -10.84 -16.50 9.07
C GLY A 110 -10.34 -17.74 8.36
N ASP A 111 -10.93 -18.03 7.21
CA ASP A 111 -10.54 -19.16 6.34
C ASP A 111 -9.04 -19.12 6.05
N LEU A 112 -8.40 -20.28 6.02
CA LEU A 112 -7.01 -20.42 5.60
C LEU A 112 -6.95 -20.69 4.09
N ILE A 113 -6.03 -19.99 3.42
CA ILE A 113 -5.70 -20.17 2.01
C ILE A 113 -4.19 -20.30 1.87
N THR A 114 -3.71 -20.80 0.74
CA THR A 114 -2.28 -20.79 0.48
C THR A 114 -1.79 -19.36 0.22
N LEU A 115 -0.52 -19.08 0.51
CA LEU A 115 0.12 -17.80 0.20
C LEU A 115 0.04 -17.50 -1.30
N HIS A 116 0.15 -18.52 -2.16
CA HIS A 116 -0.08 -18.39 -3.60
C HIS A 116 -1.49 -17.88 -3.93
N GLN A 117 -2.52 -18.47 -3.31
CA GLN A 117 -3.91 -18.01 -3.50
C GLN A 117 -4.11 -16.59 -2.97
N LEU A 118 -3.46 -16.23 -1.86
CA LEU A 118 -3.51 -14.86 -1.34
C LEU A 118 -2.89 -13.88 -2.36
N LEU A 119 -1.72 -14.22 -2.90
CA LEU A 119 -1.05 -13.43 -3.94
C LEU A 119 -1.92 -13.30 -5.19
N ASP A 120 -2.60 -14.37 -5.62
CA ASP A 120 -3.57 -14.30 -6.72
C ASP A 120 -4.71 -13.33 -6.45
N ASN A 121 -5.28 -13.37 -5.23
CA ASN A 121 -6.34 -12.45 -4.86
C ASN A 121 -5.86 -10.99 -4.84
N ILE A 122 -4.64 -10.74 -4.35
CA ILE A 122 -4.01 -9.41 -4.38
C ILE A 122 -3.84 -8.94 -5.83
N HIS A 123 -3.30 -9.79 -6.70
CA HIS A 123 -3.08 -9.47 -8.11
C HIS A 123 -4.38 -9.10 -8.81
N GLN A 124 -5.42 -9.95 -8.69
CA GLN A 124 -6.72 -9.69 -9.29
C GLN A 124 -7.35 -8.40 -8.76
N CYS A 125 -7.26 -8.14 -7.46
CA CYS A 125 -7.77 -6.89 -6.91
C CYS A 125 -6.98 -5.68 -7.39
N ALA A 126 -5.66 -5.75 -7.45
CA ALA A 126 -4.84 -4.64 -7.94
C ALA A 126 -5.17 -4.32 -9.40
N GLN A 127 -5.41 -5.33 -10.24
CA GLN A 127 -5.84 -5.14 -11.63
C GLN A 127 -7.23 -4.47 -11.75
N LYS A 128 -8.17 -4.87 -10.89
CA LYS A 128 -9.51 -4.26 -10.84
C LYS A 128 -9.42 -2.79 -10.44
N GLU A 129 -8.71 -2.48 -9.36
CA GLU A 129 -8.51 -1.11 -8.91
C GLU A 129 -7.78 -0.26 -9.95
N TYR A 130 -6.75 -0.80 -10.60
CA TYR A 130 -5.99 -0.11 -11.64
C TYR A 130 -6.88 0.28 -12.83
N THR A 131 -7.85 -0.56 -13.18
CA THR A 131 -8.80 -0.31 -14.28
C THR A 131 -9.87 0.71 -13.90
N ASN A 132 -10.16 0.86 -12.61
CA ASN A 132 -11.22 1.74 -12.10
C ASN A 132 -10.77 3.19 -11.81
N ILE A 133 -9.46 3.44 -11.76
CA ILE A 133 -8.85 4.77 -11.59
C ILE A 133 -8.46 5.32 -12.96
#